data_AF-B0QYQ9-F1
#
_entry.id   AF-B0QYQ9-F1
#
_cell.length_a   1.000
_cell.length_b   1.000
_cell.length_c   1.000
_cell.angle_alpha   90.00
_cell.angle_beta   90.00
_cell.angle_gamma   90.00
#
_symmetry.space_group_name_H-M   'P 1'
#
loop_
_entity.id
_entity.type
_entity.pdbx_description
1 polymer ?
#
loop_
_entity_poly.entity_id
_entity_poly.type
_entity_poly.pdbx_seq_one_letter_code
_entity_poly.pdbx_strand_id
1 'polypeptide(L)'
;MAADIFPRKKPANSSSTSVQQYHQQNLSNNNLIPAPNWQGLYPTIRERNAMMFNNDLMADVHFVVGPPGGTQRLPGHKYVLAVGSSVFHAMFYGELAEDKDEIRIPDVEPAAFLAMLKYIYCDEIDLAADTVLAT
;
A
#
# COMPACT_ATOMS: atom_id res chain seq x y z
N MET A 1 31.88 5.07 -6.79
CA MET A 1 32.60 5.41 -5.55
C MET A 1 31.91 6.61 -4.93
N ALA A 2 31.17 6.40 -3.85
CA ALA A 2 30.75 7.46 -2.92
C ALA A 2 30.44 6.74 -1.60
N ALA A 3 31.49 6.53 -0.81
CA ALA A 3 31.38 6.16 0.59
C ALA A 3 31.58 7.43 1.41
N ASP A 4 30.94 7.43 2.58
CA ASP A 4 31.17 8.30 3.74
C ASP A 4 30.61 9.72 3.70
N ILE A 5 29.49 9.92 4.41
CA ILE A 5 29.26 10.96 5.43
C ILE A 5 28.02 10.51 6.21
N PHE A 6 28.17 9.95 7.41
CA PHE A 6 27.24 10.13 8.54
C PHE A 6 27.90 9.64 9.84
N PRO A 7 27.83 10.42 10.95
CA PRO A 7 28.41 10.01 12.23
C PRO A 7 27.57 8.93 12.90
N ARG A 8 28.22 7.83 13.33
CA ARG A 8 27.59 6.78 14.15
C ARG A 8 27.24 7.33 15.54
N LYS A 9 25.95 7.59 15.81
CA LYS A 9 25.41 7.57 17.18
C LYS A 9 24.68 6.25 17.39
N LYS A 10 25.09 5.50 18.42
CA LYS A 10 24.39 4.29 18.89
C LYS A 10 22.93 4.64 19.22
N PRO A 11 21.92 3.88 18.74
CA PRO A 11 20.58 4.02 19.27
C PRO A 11 20.53 3.42 20.68
N ALA A 12 20.01 4.22 21.61
CA ALA A 12 19.63 3.76 22.93
C ALA A 12 18.43 2.80 22.82
N ASN A 13 18.38 1.86 23.75
CA ASN A 13 17.44 0.75 23.81
C ASN A 13 16.01 1.26 24.11
N SER A 14 15.13 1.29 23.11
CA SER A 14 13.68 1.51 23.29
C SER A 14 12.91 0.65 22.29
N SER A 15 13.08 -0.66 22.43
CA SER A 15 12.51 -1.72 21.59
C SER A 15 11.33 -2.38 22.30
N SER A 16 10.10 -1.99 21.94
CA SER A 16 8.90 -2.87 21.89
C SER A 16 7.58 -2.10 21.85
N THR A 17 7.46 -1.00 22.59
CA THR A 17 6.16 -0.32 22.79
C THR A 17 5.72 0.52 21.58
N SER A 18 6.67 1.14 20.89
CA SER A 18 6.38 2.07 19.78
C SER A 18 5.84 1.35 18.53
N VAL A 19 6.41 0.21 18.17
CA VAL A 19 6.01 -0.56 16.97
C VAL A 19 4.56 -1.06 17.06
N GLN A 20 4.10 -1.44 18.25
CA GLN A 20 2.72 -1.87 18.48
C GLN A 20 1.72 -0.71 18.39
N GLN A 21 2.12 0.49 18.81
CA GLN A 21 1.25 1.67 18.79
C GLN A 21 0.99 2.19 17.36
N TYR A 22 1.91 1.94 16.41
CA TYR A 22 1.73 2.31 15.00
C TYR A 22 0.91 1.28 14.20
N HIS A 23 0.98 -0.02 14.54
CA HIS A 23 0.19 -1.05 13.85
C HIS A 23 -1.32 -0.85 13.98
N GLN A 24 -1.78 -0.25 15.09
CA GLN A 24 -3.20 -0.07 15.36
C GLN A 24 -3.81 1.18 14.67
N GLN A 25 -3.01 2.00 13.99
CA GLN A 25 -3.48 3.28 13.42
C GLN A 25 -4.00 3.17 11.98
N ASN A 26 -3.93 2.01 11.32
CA ASN A 26 -4.28 1.85 9.91
C ASN A 26 -5.76 1.54 9.61
N LEU A 27 -6.69 1.71 10.56
CA LEU A 27 -8.15 1.57 10.32
C LEU A 27 -8.87 2.91 10.13
N SER A 28 -8.20 4.04 10.33
CA SER A 28 -8.79 5.38 10.25
C SER A 28 -7.98 6.23 9.29
N ASN A 29 -8.65 6.78 8.29
CA ASN A 29 -8.12 7.41 7.08
C ASN A 29 -7.34 8.73 7.35
N ASN A 30 -6.28 8.72 8.15
CA ASN A 30 -5.46 9.89 8.50
C ASN A 30 -3.97 9.63 8.22
N ASN A 31 -3.59 9.68 6.95
CA ASN A 31 -2.20 9.66 6.49
C ASN A 31 -1.43 10.90 6.99
N LEU A 32 -0.72 10.74 8.10
CA LEU A 32 0.40 11.59 8.48
C LEU A 32 1.59 10.67 8.72
N ILE A 33 2.40 10.43 7.69
CA ILE A 33 3.76 9.95 7.92
C ILE A 33 4.51 11.08 8.64
N PRO A 34 4.81 10.96 9.94
CA PRO A 34 5.37 12.06 10.71
C PRO A 34 6.88 11.88 10.72
N ALA A 35 7.56 12.55 9.77
CA ALA A 35 8.97 12.97 9.79
C ALA A 35 9.74 12.63 8.50
N PRO A 36 10.71 13.48 8.11
CA PRO A 36 11.78 13.08 7.21
C PRO A 36 12.42 11.76 7.69
N ASN A 37 12.63 10.81 6.79
CA ASN A 37 13.25 9.49 7.03
C ASN A 37 12.39 8.42 7.69
N TRP A 38 11.07 8.42 7.48
CA TRP A 38 10.18 7.35 7.96
C TRP A 38 10.64 5.94 7.57
N GLN A 39 11.33 5.78 6.44
CA GLN A 39 11.85 4.48 6.00
C GLN A 39 12.80 3.86 7.02
N GLY A 40 13.52 4.67 7.81
CA GLY A 40 14.41 4.18 8.85
C GLY A 40 13.70 3.59 10.07
N LEU A 41 12.39 3.79 10.20
CA LEU A 41 11.57 3.23 11.29
C LEU A 41 11.15 1.78 11.03
N TYR A 42 11.25 1.31 9.79
CA TYR A 42 10.73 0.02 9.34
C TYR A 42 11.87 -0.84 8.75
N PRO A 43 12.39 -1.83 9.49
CA PRO A 43 13.61 -2.55 9.12
C PRO A 43 13.48 -3.39 7.85
N THR A 44 12.29 -3.87 7.51
CA THR A 44 12.06 -4.73 6.35
C THR A 44 11.40 -3.97 5.19
N ILE A 45 11.55 -4.51 3.96
CA ILE A 45 10.79 -4.01 2.80
C ILE A 45 9.29 -4.25 3.00
N ARG A 46 8.91 -5.40 3.57
CA ARG A 46 7.51 -5.73 3.87
C ARG A 46 6.85 -4.66 4.74
N GLU A 47 7.48 -4.27 5.85
CA GLU A 47 6.94 -3.23 6.73
C GLU A 47 6.87 -1.87 6.04
N ARG A 48 7.87 -1.52 5.22
CA ARG A 48 7.83 -0.28 4.44
C ARG A 48 6.71 -0.27 3.41
N ASN A 49 6.49 -1.38 2.70
CA ASN A 49 5.37 -1.51 1.78
C ASN A 49 4.03 -1.50 2.51
N ALA A 50 3.92 -2.12 3.69
CA ALA A 50 2.71 -2.05 4.52
C ALA A 50 2.30 -0.60 4.84
N MET A 51 3.27 0.31 5.04
CA MET A 51 3.02 1.74 5.25
C MET A 51 2.55 2.50 4.00
N MET A 52 2.77 1.94 2.81
CA MET A 52 2.34 2.51 1.54
C MET A 52 0.95 2.02 1.11
N PHE A 53 0.38 1.04 1.82
CA PHE A 53 -1.00 0.60 1.59
C PHE A 53 -1.97 1.77 1.84
N ASN A 54 -2.86 2.02 0.88
CA ASN A 54 -3.87 3.09 0.93
C ASN A 54 -3.27 4.48 1.28
N ASN A 55 -2.08 4.76 0.73
CA ASN A 55 -1.33 5.99 0.95
C ASN A 55 -1.10 6.73 -0.37
N ASP A 56 -1.41 8.02 -0.42
CA ASP A 56 -1.22 8.87 -1.61
C ASP A 56 0.25 9.28 -1.82
N LEU A 57 1.11 9.14 -0.81
CA LEU A 57 2.53 9.43 -0.94
C LEU A 57 3.12 8.57 -2.07
N MET A 58 3.71 9.19 -3.10
CA MET A 58 4.30 8.50 -4.26
C MET A 58 3.32 7.68 -5.11
N ALA A 59 2.01 7.81 -4.90
CA ALA A 59 1.03 7.14 -5.72
C ALA A 59 1.10 7.65 -7.18
N ASP A 60 1.14 6.72 -8.13
CA ASP A 60 1.26 6.95 -9.57
C ASP A 60 0.07 6.33 -10.35
N VAL A 61 -0.94 5.86 -9.64
CA VAL A 61 -2.24 5.43 -10.16
C VAL A 61 -3.33 5.57 -9.10
N HIS A 62 -4.56 5.85 -9.51
CA HIS A 62 -5.75 5.86 -8.67
C HIS A 62 -6.84 4.95 -9.24
N PHE A 63 -7.42 4.10 -8.40
CA PHE A 63 -8.54 3.25 -8.76
C PHE A 63 -9.85 3.85 -8.28
N VAL A 64 -10.83 3.96 -9.17
CA VAL A 64 -12.21 4.33 -8.83
C VAL A 64 -13.03 3.05 -8.82
N VAL A 65 -13.26 2.52 -7.61
CA VAL A 65 -13.81 1.17 -7.39
C VAL A 65 -15.24 1.26 -6.88
N GLY A 66 -16.14 0.40 -7.37
CA GLY A 66 -17.53 0.29 -6.92
C GLY A 66 -18.56 0.80 -7.93
N PRO A 67 -19.86 0.50 -7.70
CA PRO A 67 -20.92 0.85 -8.63
C PRO A 67 -21.13 2.37 -8.71
N PRO A 68 -21.72 2.89 -9.81
CA PRO A 68 -22.04 4.31 -9.94
C PRO A 68 -22.84 4.84 -8.74
N GLY A 69 -22.33 5.89 -8.10
CA GLY A 69 -22.93 6.49 -6.89
C GLY A 69 -22.44 5.89 -5.57
N GLY A 70 -21.70 4.79 -5.59
CA GLY A 70 -21.03 4.16 -4.43
C GLY A 70 -19.53 3.98 -4.62
N THR A 71 -18.92 4.76 -5.52
CA THR A 71 -17.51 4.64 -5.88
C THR A 71 -16.58 5.18 -4.79
N GLN A 72 -15.46 4.50 -4.57
CA GLN A 72 -14.35 4.96 -3.74
C GLN A 72 -13.09 5.12 -4.59
N ARG A 73 -12.37 6.24 -4.41
CA ARG A 73 -11.07 6.49 -5.04
C ARG A 73 -9.94 6.01 -4.13
N LEU A 74 -9.07 5.15 -4.65
CA LEU A 74 -8.02 4.46 -3.90
C LEU A 74 -6.66 4.70 -4.54
N PRO A 75 -5.64 5.17 -3.80
CA PRO A 75 -4.29 5.32 -4.34
C PRO A 75 -3.59 3.98 -4.51
N GLY A 76 -2.68 3.90 -5.49
CA GLY A 76 -1.84 2.74 -5.76
C GLY A 76 -0.47 3.09 -6.31
N HIS A 77 0.40 2.08 -6.37
CA HIS A 77 1.79 2.20 -6.83
C HIS A 77 2.05 1.14 -7.90
N LYS A 78 2.17 1.55 -9.18
CA LYS A 78 2.27 0.68 -10.36
C LYS A 78 3.35 -0.39 -10.20
N TYR A 79 4.52 -0.02 -9.70
CA TYR A 79 5.62 -0.98 -9.46
C TYR A 79 5.27 -2.06 -8.43
N VAL A 80 4.73 -1.66 -7.27
CA VAL A 80 4.37 -2.60 -6.19
C VAL A 80 3.30 -3.58 -6.70
N LEU A 81 2.29 -3.04 -7.38
CA LEU A 81 1.19 -3.83 -7.95
C LEU A 81 1.67 -4.80 -9.03
N ALA A 82 2.54 -4.36 -9.93
CA ALA A 82 3.07 -5.19 -11.01
C ALA A 82 3.98 -6.33 -10.50
N VAL A 83 4.77 -6.09 -9.45
CA VAL A 83 5.60 -7.14 -8.83
C VAL A 83 4.72 -8.18 -8.13
N GLY A 84 3.61 -7.76 -7.53
CA GLY A 84 2.67 -8.65 -6.83
C GLY A 84 1.63 -9.34 -7.73
N SER A 85 1.47 -8.94 -8.99
CA SER A 85 0.42 -9.47 -9.87
C SER A 85 0.78 -9.34 -11.35
N SER A 86 0.73 -10.46 -12.07
CA SER A 86 0.89 -10.49 -13.53
C SER A 86 -0.19 -9.70 -14.27
N VAL A 87 -1.39 -9.58 -13.70
CA VAL A 87 -2.48 -8.78 -14.27
C VAL A 87 -2.15 -7.29 -14.21
N PHE A 88 -1.69 -6.81 -13.06
CA PHE A 88 -1.25 -5.42 -12.94
C PHE A 88 0.02 -5.15 -13.75
N HIS A 89 0.94 -6.11 -13.85
CA HIS A 89 2.08 -5.99 -14.76
C HIS A 89 1.63 -5.79 -16.21
N ALA A 90 0.71 -6.62 -16.72
CA ALA A 90 0.19 -6.48 -18.07
C ALA A 90 -0.54 -5.14 -18.27
N MET A 91 -1.29 -4.70 -17.26
CA MET A 91 -2.03 -3.44 -17.29
C MET A 91 -1.12 -2.21 -17.36
N PHE A 92 0.01 -2.21 -16.65
CA PHE A 92 0.89 -1.02 -16.53
C PHE A 92 2.15 -1.06 -17.41
N TYR A 93 2.65 -2.25 -17.73
CA TYR A 93 3.92 -2.44 -18.43
C TYR A 93 3.81 -3.42 -19.61
N GLY A 94 2.60 -3.93 -19.92
CA GLY A 94 2.36 -4.79 -21.07
C GLY A 94 2.35 -4.03 -22.40
N GLU A 95 2.31 -4.77 -23.51
CA GLU A 95 2.33 -4.20 -24.86
C GLU A 95 1.14 -3.28 -25.17
N LEU A 96 0.02 -3.50 -24.49
CA LEU A 96 -1.21 -2.71 -24.61
C LEU A 96 -1.46 -1.80 -23.39
N ALA A 97 -0.43 -1.56 -22.57
CA ALA A 97 -0.56 -0.69 -21.41
C ALA A 97 -0.90 0.74 -21.86
N GLU A 98 -1.95 1.29 -21.26
CA GLU A 98 -2.34 2.68 -21.47
C GLU A 98 -1.75 3.53 -20.34
N ASP A 99 -1.21 4.71 -20.68
CA ASP A 99 -0.72 5.65 -19.68
C ASP A 99 -1.90 6.42 -19.07
N LYS A 100 -2.55 5.76 -18.12
CA LYS A 100 -3.69 6.29 -17.36
C LYS A 100 -3.32 6.38 -15.88
N ASP A 101 -3.62 7.54 -15.32
CA ASP A 101 -3.47 7.79 -13.88
C ASP A 101 -4.75 7.43 -13.12
N GLU A 102 -5.87 7.21 -13.81
CA GLU A 102 -7.15 6.79 -13.22
C GLU A 102 -7.71 5.53 -13.90
N ILE A 103 -8.05 4.52 -13.11
CA ILE A 103 -8.61 3.23 -13.57
C ILE A 103 -9.95 2.98 -12.89
N ARG A 104 -11.01 2.74 -13.67
CA ARG A 104 -12.36 2.49 -13.15
C ARG A 104 -12.64 1.00 -13.05
N ILE A 105 -13.14 0.57 -11.90
CA ILE A 105 -13.49 -0.83 -11.60
C ILE A 105 -14.90 -0.87 -11.00
N PRO A 106 -15.96 -0.83 -11.84
CA PRO A 106 -17.33 -0.70 -11.36
C PRO A 106 -17.89 -1.96 -10.70
N ASP A 107 -17.35 -3.13 -11.05
CA ASP A 107 -17.93 -4.44 -10.70
C ASP A 107 -17.33 -5.05 -9.43
N VAL A 108 -16.50 -4.30 -8.69
CA VAL A 108 -15.82 -4.77 -7.49
C VAL A 108 -16.21 -3.87 -6.31
N GLU A 109 -16.52 -4.49 -5.18
CA GLU A 109 -16.76 -3.75 -3.94
C GLU A 109 -15.44 -3.13 -3.42
N PRO A 110 -15.44 -1.87 -2.96
CA PRO A 110 -14.24 -1.21 -2.45
C PRO A 110 -13.51 -1.99 -1.35
N ALA A 111 -14.26 -2.63 -0.44
CA ALA A 111 -13.70 -3.42 0.65
C ALA A 111 -12.90 -4.64 0.15
N ALA A 112 -13.45 -5.38 -0.83
CA ALA A 112 -12.77 -6.51 -1.43
C ALA A 112 -11.50 -6.08 -2.18
N PHE A 113 -11.54 -4.96 -2.90
CA PHE A 113 -10.37 -4.43 -3.58
C PHE A 113 -9.29 -3.97 -2.59
N LEU A 114 -9.67 -3.29 -1.50
CA LEU A 114 -8.75 -2.92 -0.42
C LEU A 114 -8.09 -4.14 0.24
N ALA A 115 -8.84 -5.22 0.47
CA ALA A 115 -8.29 -6.46 1.00
C ALA A 115 -7.24 -7.07 0.05
N MET A 116 -7.53 -7.10 -1.26
CA MET A 116 -6.56 -7.53 -2.28
C MET A 116 -5.32 -6.64 -2.31
N LEU A 117 -5.48 -5.31 -2.26
CA LEU A 117 -4.36 -4.38 -2.19
C LEU A 117 -3.52 -4.63 -0.94
N LYS A 118 -4.14 -4.81 0.24
CA LYS A 118 -3.40 -5.09 1.48
C LYS A 118 -2.54 -6.34 1.36
N TYR A 119 -3.10 -7.40 0.76
CA TYR A 119 -2.35 -8.62 0.48
C TYR A 119 -1.14 -8.37 -0.42
N ILE A 120 -1.31 -7.62 -1.52
CA ILE A 120 -0.20 -7.31 -2.45
C ILE A 120 0.91 -6.50 -1.77
N TYR A 121 0.58 -5.58 -0.86
CA TYR A 121 1.57 -4.72 -0.22
C TYR A 121 2.32 -5.41 0.93
N CYS A 122 1.67 -6.26 1.70
CA CYS A 122 2.28 -6.83 2.90
C CYS A 122 1.93 -8.28 3.24
N ASP A 123 1.37 -9.07 2.32
CA ASP A 123 0.97 -10.47 2.56
C ASP A 123 -0.02 -10.64 3.73
N GLU A 124 -0.82 -9.61 4.04
CA GLU A 124 -1.86 -9.67 5.08
C GLU A 124 -3.25 -9.72 4.45
N ILE A 125 -4.09 -10.61 4.96
CA ILE A 125 -5.48 -10.74 4.53
C ILE A 125 -6.37 -10.67 5.76
N ASP A 126 -7.24 -9.66 5.80
CA ASP A 126 -8.34 -9.59 6.76
C ASP A 126 -9.60 -10.14 6.09
N LEU A 127 -9.84 -11.45 6.23
CA LEU A 127 -11.06 -12.07 5.70
C LEU A 127 -12.21 -11.81 6.67
N ALA A 128 -13.16 -10.96 6.26
CA ALA A 128 -14.47 -10.88 6.88
C ALA A 128 -15.45 -11.80 6.13
N ALA A 129 -16.44 -12.34 6.85
CA ALA A 129 -17.37 -13.36 6.32
C ALA A 129 -18.24 -12.85 5.15
N ASP A 130 -18.34 -11.54 4.98
CA ASP A 130 -19.03 -10.84 3.89
C ASP A 130 -18.16 -10.65 2.63
N THR A 131 -16.84 -10.78 2.75
CA THR A 131 -15.86 -10.57 1.67
C THR A 131 -15.59 -11.84 0.88
N VAL A 132 -16.11 -12.99 1.33
CA VAL A 132 -15.96 -14.29 0.67
C VAL A 132 -17.24 -14.62 -0.09
N LEU A 133 -17.17 -14.63 -1.42
CA LEU A 133 -18.22 -15.24 -2.22
C LEU A 133 -18.20 -16.76 -1.98
N ALA A 134 -19.24 -17.30 -1.35
CA ALA A 134 -19.46 -18.74 -1.32
C ALA A 134 -19.73 -19.23 -2.74
N THR A 135 -18.84 -20.08 -3.26
CA THR A 135 -18.98 -20.76 -4.56
C THR A 135 -19.93 -21.94 -4.48
#